data_AF-Q49JF3-F1
#
_entry.id   AF-Q49JF3-F1
#
_cell.length_a   1.000
_cell.length_b   1.000
_cell.length_c   1.000
_cell.angle_alpha   90.00
_cell.angle_beta   90.00
_cell.angle_gamma   90.00
#
_symmetry.space_group_name_H-M   'P 1'
#
loop_
_entity.id
_entity.type
_entity.pdbx_description
1 polymer ?
#
loop_
_entity_poly.entity_id
_entity_poly.type
_entity_poly.pdbx_seq_one_letter_code
_entity_poly.pdbx_strand_id
1 'polypeptide(L)'
;MDCSVTIIVEFYFEFTGFILSLHIHYPVQVQDPVAQKLEEAGFWRRAATRWLTVMGDVEYTEAQREWLRQRREYCLMQIPQLVLPEKLDVSEVARAADATLLRMGITK
;
A
#
# COMPACT_ATOMS: atom_id res chain seq x y z
N MET A 1 19.17 -8.70 11.81
CA MET A 1 19.09 -7.53 10.90
C MET A 1 18.18 -6.56 11.63
N ASP A 2 18.77 -5.75 12.49
CA ASP A 2 18.01 -5.01 13.49
C ASP A 2 17.52 -3.73 12.83
N CYS A 3 16.30 -3.77 12.30
CA CYS A 3 15.63 -2.64 11.64
C CYS A 3 15.09 -1.65 12.69
N SER A 4 15.95 -1.20 13.60
CA SER A 4 15.60 -0.21 14.62
C SER A 4 16.40 1.06 14.40
N VAL A 5 15.72 2.20 14.41
CA VAL A 5 16.39 3.51 14.43
C VAL A 5 16.76 3.79 15.89
N THR A 6 18.04 4.06 16.13
CA THR A 6 18.53 4.47 17.45
C THR A 6 18.54 6.00 17.51
N ILE A 7 17.71 6.60 18.36
CA ILE A 7 17.80 8.02 18.68
C ILE A 7 18.65 8.15 19.95
N ILE A 8 19.72 8.95 19.88
CA ILE A 8 20.57 9.28 21.03
C ILE A 8 20.10 10.63 21.56
N VAL A 9 19.61 10.65 22.79
CA VAL A 9 19.30 11.90 23.50
C VAL A 9 20.42 12.14 24.51
N GLU A 10 21.17 13.23 24.33
CA GLU A 10 22.22 13.64 25.25
C GLU A 10 21.66 14.60 26.30
N PHE A 11 21.66 14.18 27.57
CA PHE A 11 21.40 15.07 28.69
C PHE A 11 22.72 15.50 29.32
N TYR A 12 23.01 16.80 29.26
CA TYR A 12 24.17 17.41 29.92
C TYR A 12 23.82 17.76 31.36
N PHE A 13 24.53 17.18 32.32
CA PHE A 13 24.40 17.53 33.74
C PHE A 13 25.49 18.54 34.13
N GLU A 14 25.10 19.82 34.22
CA GLU A 14 26.02 20.96 34.41
C GLU A 14 26.87 20.87 35.70
N PHE A 15 26.43 20.11 36.71
CA PHE A 15 27.11 20.04 38.01
C PHE A 15 28.20 18.94 38.12
N THR A 16 28.19 17.94 37.24
CA THR A 16 29.10 16.77 37.32
C THR A 16 29.90 16.51 36.04
N GLY A 17 29.58 17.19 34.93
CA GLY A 17 30.27 17.00 33.65
C GLY A 17 30.05 15.64 33.01
N PHE A 18 29.02 14.90 33.44
CA PHE A 18 28.67 13.59 32.89
C PHE A 18 27.61 13.73 31.79
N ILE A 19 27.84 13.09 30.64
CA ILE A 19 26.85 12.97 29.57
C ILE A 19 26.04 11.70 29.82
N LEU A 20 24.74 11.83 30.06
CA LEU A 20 23.84 10.69 30.08
C LEU A 20 23.26 10.48 28.67
N SER A 21 23.72 9.43 27.98
CA SER A 21 23.23 9.05 26.65
C SER A 21 22.07 8.05 26.77
N LEU A 22 20.85 8.51 26.54
CA LEU A 22 19.69 7.63 26.45
C LEU A 22 19.53 7.12 25.01
N HIS A 23 19.53 5.80 24.84
CA HIS A 23 19.33 5.14 23.55
C HIS A 23 17.88 4.68 23.43
N ILE A 24 17.08 5.36 22.61
CA ILE A 24 15.70 4.97 22.33
C ILE A 24 15.68 4.17 21.03
N HIS A 25 15.31 2.90 21.10
CA HIS A 25 15.12 2.04 19.93
C HIS A 25 13.68 2.17 19.43
N TYR A 26 13.53 2.66 18.21
CA TYR A 26 12.22 2.77 17.57
C TYR A 26 12.13 1.83 16.38
N PRO A 27 11.09 0.98 16.28
CA PRO A 27 10.98 0.01 15.20
C PRO A 27 10.70 0.72 13.87
N VAL A 28 11.50 0.41 12.85
CA VAL A 28 11.27 0.87 11.46
C VAL A 28 10.03 0.20 10.86
N GLN A 29 9.69 -0.99 11.33
CA GLN A 29 8.54 -1.74 10.86
C GLN A 29 7.24 -1.20 11.48
N VAL A 30 6.29 -0.83 10.63
CA VAL A 30 4.95 -0.38 11.06
C VAL A 30 4.00 -1.56 11.11
N GLN A 31 3.19 -1.62 12.18
CA GLN A 31 2.17 -2.66 12.36
C GLN A 31 0.78 -2.06 12.17
N ASP A 32 0.00 -2.62 11.23
CA ASP A 32 -1.42 -2.33 11.08
C ASP A 32 -2.19 -3.66 10.99
N PRO A 33 -3.04 -3.98 11.99
CA PRO A 33 -3.69 -5.28 12.06
C PRO A 33 -4.69 -5.50 10.92
N VAL A 34 -5.25 -4.42 10.36
CA VAL A 34 -6.18 -4.49 9.23
C VAL A 34 -5.43 -4.83 7.95
N ALA A 35 -4.32 -4.15 7.67
CA ALA A 35 -3.48 -4.42 6.51
C ALA A 35 -2.93 -5.84 6.54
N GLN A 36 -2.42 -6.28 7.69
CA GLN A 36 -1.87 -7.63 7.86
C GLN A 36 -2.94 -8.71 7.62
N LYS A 37 -4.15 -8.56 8.18
CA LYS A 37 -5.26 -9.48 7.90
C LYS A 37 -5.65 -9.51 6.43
N LEU A 38 -5.58 -8.38 5.73
CA LEU A 38 -5.85 -8.33 4.28
C LEU A 38 -4.75 -9.03 3.47
N GLU A 39 -3.50 -8.94 3.89
CA GLU A 39 -2.38 -9.67 3.29
C GLU A 39 -2.51 -11.18 3.51
N GLU A 40 -2.80 -11.61 4.74
CA GLU A 40 -3.05 -13.02 5.10
C GLU A 40 -4.23 -13.61 4.30
N ALA A 41 -5.28 -12.82 4.07
CA ALA A 41 -6.42 -13.21 3.25
C ALA A 41 -6.16 -13.13 1.73
N GLY A 42 -4.99 -12.66 1.29
CA GLY A 42 -4.66 -12.51 -0.14
C GLY A 42 -5.38 -11.36 -0.85
N PHE A 43 -6.01 -10.44 -0.12
CA PHE A 43 -6.67 -9.26 -0.70
C PHE A 43 -5.68 -8.13 -0.98
N TRP A 44 -4.71 -8.41 -1.86
CA TRP A 44 -3.54 -7.58 -2.15
C TRP A 44 -3.85 -6.12 -2.53
N ARG A 45 -4.87 -5.89 -3.37
CA ARG A 45 -5.31 -4.52 -3.73
C ARG A 45 -5.79 -3.74 -2.50
N ARG A 46 -6.58 -4.37 -1.64
CA ARG A 46 -7.14 -3.74 -0.44
C ARG A 46 -6.05 -3.50 0.60
N ALA A 47 -5.13 -4.45 0.77
CA ALA A 47 -3.96 -4.31 1.62
C ALA A 47 -3.10 -3.10 1.19
N ALA A 48 -2.81 -2.97 -0.11
CA ALA A 48 -2.04 -1.84 -0.65
C ALA A 48 -2.70 -0.48 -0.39
N THR A 49 -4.04 -0.39 -0.52
CA THR A 49 -4.79 0.83 -0.19
C THR A 49 -4.74 1.14 1.31
N ARG A 50 -4.82 0.11 2.16
CA ARG A 50 -4.71 0.30 3.62
C ARG A 50 -3.32 0.80 4.00
N TRP A 51 -2.25 0.22 3.45
CA TRP A 51 -0.88 0.71 3.67
C TRP A 51 -0.66 2.15 3.18
N LEU A 52 -1.29 2.54 2.07
CA LEU A 52 -1.28 3.94 1.61
C LEU A 52 -1.97 4.88 2.61
N THR A 53 -3.07 4.43 3.21
CA THR A 53 -3.80 5.22 4.22
C THR A 53 -2.95 5.40 5.47
N VAL A 54 -2.34 4.31 5.96
CA VAL A 54 -1.42 4.33 7.12
C VAL A 54 -0.24 5.27 6.85
N MET A 55 0.34 5.25 5.64
CA MET A 55 1.43 6.18 5.29
C MET A 55 1.02 7.66 5.34
N GLY A 56 -0.27 7.98 5.28
CA GLY A 56 -0.78 9.34 5.38
C GLY A 56 -0.81 9.90 6.81
N ASP A 57 -0.59 9.07 7.83
CA ASP A 57 -0.56 9.52 9.22
C ASP A 57 0.71 10.33 9.52
N VAL A 58 0.55 11.45 10.22
CA VAL A 58 1.61 12.46 10.43
C VAL A 58 2.73 11.95 11.34
N GLU A 59 2.46 10.93 12.16
CA GLU A 59 3.34 10.47 13.24
C GLU A 59 4.51 9.59 12.78
N TYR A 60 4.56 9.18 11.51
CA TYR A 60 5.59 8.27 11.02
C TYR A 60 6.88 8.97 10.62
N THR A 61 8.02 8.40 11.03
CA THR A 61 9.36 8.85 10.62
C THR A 61 9.61 8.55 9.14
N GLU A 62 10.61 9.20 8.54
CA GLU A 62 10.97 8.95 7.14
C GLU A 62 11.31 7.48 6.87
N ALA A 63 12.04 6.84 7.79
CA ALA A 63 12.36 5.41 7.71
C ALA A 63 11.10 4.52 7.72
N GLN A 64 10.11 4.86 8.53
CA GLN A 64 8.83 4.14 8.56
C GLN A 64 8.01 4.38 7.30
N ARG A 65 8.01 5.61 6.75
CA ARG A 65 7.34 5.91 5.48
C ARG A 65 8.00 5.17 4.31
N GLU A 66 9.32 5.06 4.31
CA GLU A 66 10.07 4.23 3.35
C GLU A 66 9.62 2.77 3.45
N TRP A 67 9.60 2.22 4.66
CA TRP A 67 9.13 0.85 4.90
C TRP A 67 7.69 0.64 4.42
N LEU A 68 6.78 1.58 4.73
CA LEU A 68 5.38 1.54 4.29
C LEU A 68 5.27 1.59 2.76
N ARG A 69 6.09 2.42 2.10
CA ARG A 69 6.14 2.50 0.64
C ARG A 69 6.55 1.17 0.02
N GLN A 70 7.62 0.56 0.53
CA GLN A 70 8.11 -0.75 0.09
C GLN A 70 7.07 -1.85 0.36
N ARG A 71 6.41 -1.83 1.52
CA ARG A 71 5.37 -2.81 1.86
C ARG A 71 4.16 -2.72 0.94
N ARG A 72 3.77 -1.48 0.60
CA ARG A 72 2.72 -1.24 -0.40
C ARG A 72 3.13 -1.76 -1.78
N GLU A 73 4.35 -1.50 -2.21
CA GLU A 73 4.86 -2.00 -3.51
C GLU A 73 4.86 -3.53 -3.56
N TYR A 74 5.30 -4.18 -2.49
CA TYR A 74 5.19 -5.64 -2.33
C TYR A 74 3.75 -6.13 -2.54
N CYS A 75 2.76 -5.50 -1.89
CA CYS A 75 1.36 -5.85 -2.08
C CYS A 75 0.92 -5.69 -3.55
N LEU A 76 1.38 -4.64 -4.24
CA LEU A 76 1.05 -4.42 -5.64
C LEU A 76 1.65 -5.48 -6.56
N MET A 77 2.85 -5.95 -6.28
CA MET A 77 3.50 -7.03 -7.03
C MET A 77 2.77 -8.38 -6.89
N GLN A 78 2.06 -8.61 -5.78
CA GLN A 78 1.25 -9.82 -5.58
C GLN A 78 -0.05 -9.81 -6.39
N ILE A 79 -0.45 -8.67 -6.96
CA ILE A 79 -1.67 -8.59 -7.76
C ILE A 79 -1.40 -9.28 -9.10
N PRO A 80 -2.13 -10.36 -9.44
CA PRO A 80 -1.99 -10.99 -10.74
C PRO A 80 -2.33 -9.98 -11.83
N GLN A 81 -1.43 -9.86 -12.81
CA GLN A 81 -1.70 -9.06 -14.00
C GLN A 81 -2.86 -9.69 -14.73
N LEU A 82 -3.93 -8.91 -14.93
CA LEU A 82 -5.01 -9.33 -15.83
C LEU A 82 -4.40 -9.40 -17.22
N VAL A 83 -4.19 -10.61 -17.73
CA VAL A 83 -3.99 -10.82 -19.16
C VAL A 83 -5.33 -10.49 -19.80
N LEU A 84 -5.51 -9.22 -20.15
CA LEU A 84 -6.63 -8.81 -20.98
C LEU A 84 -6.52 -9.61 -22.27
N PRO A 85 -7.56 -10.38 -22.66
CA PRO A 85 -7.56 -10.95 -23.99
C PRO A 85 -7.36 -9.81 -24.99
N GLU A 86 -6.39 -9.97 -25.88
CA GLU A 86 -5.98 -8.97 -26.89
C GLU A 86 -7.15 -8.43 -27.70
N LYS A 87 -8.25 -9.20 -27.76
CA LYS A 87 -9.52 -8.81 -28.34
C LYS A 87 -10.66 -9.32 -27.45
N LEU A 88 -11.37 -8.41 -26.80
CA LEU A 88 -12.71 -8.70 -26.26
C LEU A 88 -13.64 -8.92 -27.45
N ASP A 89 -14.17 -10.14 -27.60
CA ASP A 89 -15.13 -10.44 -28.66
C ASP A 89 -16.48 -9.77 -28.33
N VAL A 90 -16.65 -8.56 -28.85
CA VAL A 90 -17.86 -7.74 -28.71
C VAL A 90 -18.82 -7.92 -29.89
N SER A 91 -18.56 -8.87 -30.78
CA SER A 91 -19.39 -9.11 -31.98
C SER A 91 -20.84 -9.44 -31.61
N GLU A 92 -21.05 -10.20 -30.53
CA GLU A 92 -22.37 -10.52 -29.99
C GLU A 92 -23.11 -9.27 -29.48
N VAL A 93 -22.39 -8.37 -28.80
CA VAL A 93 -22.98 -7.11 -28.30
C VAL A 93 -23.35 -6.19 -29.47
N ALA A 94 -22.49 -6.09 -30.48
CA ALA A 94 -22.76 -5.31 -31.69
C ALA A 94 -23.97 -5.86 -32.44
N ARG A 95 -24.03 -7.19 -32.66
CA ARG A 95 -25.14 -7.85 -33.34
C ARG A 95 -26.47 -7.66 -32.60
N ALA A 96 -26.47 -7.73 -31.27
CA ALA A 96 -27.66 -7.48 -30.47
C ALA A 96 -28.13 -6.02 -30.56
N ALA A 97 -27.19 -5.06 -30.58
CA ALA A 97 -27.50 -3.65 -30.78
C ALA A 97 -28.09 -3.40 -32.17
N ASP A 98 -27.47 -3.93 -33.22
CA ASP A 98 -27.95 -3.80 -34.61
C ASP A 98 -29.34 -4.41 -34.79
N ALA A 99 -29.59 -5.60 -34.23
CA ALA A 99 -30.91 -6.23 -34.24
C ALA A 99 -31.97 -5.37 -33.55
N THR A 100 -31.59 -4.66 -32.49
CA THR A 100 -32.50 -3.75 -31.77
C THR A 100 -32.78 -2.49 -32.60
N LEU A 101 -31.76 -1.88 -33.20
CA LEU A 101 -31.91 -0.70 -34.06
C LEU A 101 -32.80 -1.00 -35.28
N LEU A 102 -32.66 -2.20 -35.87
CA LEU A 102 -33.52 -2.68 -36.96
C LEU A 102 -34.98 -2.85 -36.50
N ARG A 103 -35.21 -3.49 -35.33
CA ARG A 103 -36.58 -3.65 -34.78
C ARG A 103 -37.24 -2.31 -34.45
N MET A 104 -36.45 -1.30 -34.10
CA MET A 104 -36.92 0.05 -33.81
C MET A 104 -37.09 0.93 -35.06
N GLY A 105 -36.64 0.47 -36.23
CA GLY A 105 -36.68 1.25 -37.48
C GLY A 105 -35.74 2.47 -37.48
N ILE A 106 -34.70 2.45 -36.63
CA ILE A 106 -33.71 3.54 -36.54
C ILE A 106 -32.67 3.42 -37.65
N THR A 107 -32.32 2.19 -38.00
CA THR A 107 -31.42 1.86 -39.11
C THR A 107 -32.17 1.03 -40.16
N LYS A 108 -31.78 1.16 -41.43
CA LYS A 108 -32.37 0.43 -42.57
C LYS A 108 -31.38 -0.59 -43.11
#